data_AF-A0A5P9RUA7-F1
#
_entry.id   AF-A0A5P9RUA7-F1
#
_cell.length_a   1.000
_cell.length_b   1.000
_cell.length_c   1.000
_cell.angle_alpha   90.00
_cell.angle_beta   90.00
_cell.angle_gamma   90.00
#
_symmetry.space_group_name_H-M   'P 1'
#
loop_
_entity.id
_entity.type
_entity.pdbx_description
1 polymer ?
#
loop_
_entity_poly.entity_id
_entity_poly.type
_entity_poly.pdbx_seq_one_letter_code
_entity_poly.pdbx_strand_id
1 'polypeptide(L)' 'MKLTLEQEFQLRVYRQQLMKLNQTQVQKHLIDVLKQMMLKDNFIKYLLRKAT' A
#
# COMPACT_ATOMS: atom_id res chain seq x y z
N MET A 1 9.40 -4.83 -11.76
CA MET A 1 8.18 -4.09 -12.13
C MET A 1 8.46 -2.59 -11.98
N LYS A 2 8.16 -1.79 -13.01
CA LYS A 2 8.31 -0.33 -12.97
C LYS A 2 6.94 0.31 -12.70
N LEU A 3 6.90 1.36 -11.90
CA LEU A 3 5.68 2.14 -11.72
C LEU A 3 5.31 2.86 -13.02
N THR A 4 4.01 3.00 -13.26
CA THR A 4 3.50 3.90 -14.30
C THR A 4 3.57 5.34 -13.82
N LEU A 5 3.57 6.31 -14.75
CA LEU A 5 3.55 7.74 -14.42
C LEU A 5 2.37 8.11 -13.51
N GLU A 6 1.20 7.52 -13.76
CA GLU A 6 0.00 7.73 -12.93
C GLU A 6 0.21 7.22 -11.49
N GLN A 7 0.81 6.04 -11.32
CA GLN A 7 1.10 5.51 -9.98
C GLN A 7 2.13 6.37 -9.23
N GLU A 8 3.14 6.88 -9.94
CA GLU A 8 4.12 7.82 -9.37
C GLU A 8 3.44 9.14 -8.93
N PHE A 9 2.51 9.65 -9.75
CA PHE A 9 1.71 10.82 -9.42
C PHE A 9 0.83 10.58 -8.19
N GLN A 10 0.13 9.45 -8.12
CA GLN A 10 -0.67 9.06 -6.96
C GLN A 10 0.18 8.97 -5.67
N LEU A 11 1.40 8.43 -5.75
CA LEU A 11 2.32 8.41 -4.61
C LEU A 11 2.73 9.81 -4.15
N ARG A 12 2.86 10.77 -5.07
CA ARG A 12 3.13 12.16 -4.72
C ARG A 12 1.97 12.81 -3.97
N VAL A 13 0.74 12.60 -4.43
CA VAL A 13 -0.48 13.07 -3.74
C VAL A 13 -0.61 12.41 -2.37
N TYR A 14 -0.40 11.10 -2.29
CA TYR A 14 -0.45 10.35 -1.03
C TYR A 14 0.58 10.86 0.00
N ARG A 15 1.80 11.18 -0.42
CA ARG A 15 2.81 11.81 0.46
C ARG A 15 2.34 13.14 1.03
N GLN A 16 1.70 13.99 0.23
CA GLN A 16 1.14 15.27 0.70
C GLN A 16 0.02 15.06 1.72
N GLN A 17 -0.76 13.99 1.60
CA GLN A 17 -1.79 13.64 2.59
C GLN A 17 -1.17 13.18 3.91
N LEU A 18 -0.11 12.36 3.87
CA LEU A 18 0.59 11.89 5.07
C LEU A 18 1.20 13.04 5.88
N MET A 19 1.68 14.10 5.23
CA MET A 19 2.22 15.30 5.92
C MET A 19 1.18 16.04 6.76
N LYS A 20 -0.12 15.80 6.55
CA LYS A 20 -1.22 16.42 7.32
C LYS A 20 -1.59 15.63 8.57
N LEU A 21 -1.05 14.42 8.73
CA LEU A 21 -1.36 13.54 9.84
C LEU A 21 -0.42 13.81 11.03
N ASN A 22 -0.96 13.71 12.23
CA ASN A 22 -0.14 13.70 13.45
C ASN A 22 0.49 12.31 13.70
N GLN A 23 1.41 12.24 14.66
CA GLN A 23 2.18 11.02 14.96
C GLN A 23 1.29 9.79 15.20
N THR A 24 0.24 9.92 16.01
CA THR A 24 -0.68 8.82 16.33
C THR A 24 -1.45 8.35 15.09
N GLN A 25 -1.90 9.28 14.26
CA GLN A 25 -2.59 8.99 13.02
C GLN A 25 -1.67 8.27 12.02
N VAL A 26 -0.43 8.75 11.84
CA VAL A 26 0.55 8.10 10.95
C VAL A 26 0.89 6.69 11.42
N GLN A 27 1.09 6.48 12.72
CA GLN A 27 1.38 5.16 13.28
C GLN A 27 0.23 4.18 13.07
N LYS A 28 -1.01 4.61 13.33
CA LYS A 28 -2.20 3.78 13.06
C LYS A 28 -2.31 3.44 11.57
N HIS A 29 -2.13 4.45 10.72
CA HIS A 29 -2.19 4.28 9.27
C HIS A 29 -1.12 3.31 8.75
N LEU A 30 0.10 3.36 9.29
CA LEU A 30 1.17 2.42 8.95
C LEU A 30 0.79 0.97 9.29
N ILE A 31 0.23 0.74 10.48
CA ILE A 31 -0.22 -0.60 10.90
C ILE A 31 -1.28 -1.14 9.93
N ASP A 32 -2.23 -0.30 9.54
CA ASP A 32 -3.30 -0.70 8.62
C ASP A 32 -2.76 -0.99 7.21
N VAL A 33 -1.83 -0.19 6.69
CA VAL A 33 -1.14 -0.46 5.42
C VAL A 33 -0.38 -1.79 5.46
N LEU A 34 0.36 -2.06 6.54
CA LEU A 34 1.09 -3.33 6.69
C LEU A 34 0.15 -4.53 6.71
N LYS A 35 -1.00 -4.43 7.39
CA LYS A 35 -2.04 -5.48 7.36
C LYS A 35 -2.55 -5.72 5.94
N GLN A 36 -2.83 -4.65 5.19
CA GLN A 36 -3.28 -4.75 3.80
C GLN A 36 -2.20 -5.39 2.90
N MET A 37 -0.91 -5.11 3.14
CA MET A 37 0.18 -5.75 2.41
C MET A 37 0.23 -7.27 2.63
N MET A 38 0.05 -7.74 3.87
CA MET A 38 -0.02 -9.18 4.17
C MET A 38 -1.21 -9.86 3.47
N LEU A 39 -2.37 -9.21 3.47
CA LEU A 39 -3.55 -9.74 2.78
C LEU A 39 -3.34 -9.80 1.26
N LYS A 40 -2.73 -8.77 0.66
CA LYS A 40 -2.38 -8.77 -0.77
C LYS A 40 -1.39 -9.88 -1.11
N ASP A 41 -0.38 -10.10 -0.27
CA ASP A 41 0.58 -11.19 -0.46
C ASP A 41 -0.10 -12.57 -0.42
N ASN A 42 -0.97 -12.80 0.57
CA ASN A 42 -1.76 -14.03 0.65
C ASN A 42 -2.66 -14.23 -0.58
N PHE A 43 -3.28 -13.15 -1.06
CA PHE A 43 -4.13 -13.19 -2.26
C PHE A 43 -3.33 -13.54 -3.52
N ILE A 44 -2.17 -12.90 -3.73
CA ILE A 44 -1.28 -13.23 -4.85
C ILE A 44 -0.84 -14.69 -4.79
N LYS A 45 -0.41 -15.17 -3.60
CA LYS A 45 -0.04 -16.58 -3.39
C LYS A 45 -1.19 -17.53 -3.73
N TYR A 46 -2.41 -17.19 -3.34
CA TYR A 46 -3.60 -17.97 -3.67
C TYR A 46 -3.87 -18.02 -5.17
N LEU A 47 -3.78 -16.89 -5.87
CA LEU A 47 -3.96 -16.83 -7.32
C LEU A 47 -2.90 -17.65 -8.06
N LEU A 48 -1.64 -17.56 -7.64
CA LEU A 48 -0.55 -18.35 -8.23
C LEU A 48 -0.78 -19.85 -8.05
N ARG A 49 -1.19 -20.29 -6.85
CA ARG A 49 -1.53 -21.70 -6.57
C ARG A 49 -2.72 -22.22 -7.38
N LYS A 50 -3.65 -21.34 -7.77
CA LYS A 50 -4.82 -21.70 -8.59
C LYS A 50 -4.52 -21.70 -10.09
N ALA A 51 -3.51 -20.95 -10.53
CA ALA A 51 -3.14 -20.85 -11.93
C ALA A 51 -2.25 -22.01 -12.40
N THR A 52 -1.64 -22.73 -11.46
CA THR A 52 -1.00 -24.05 -11.63
C THR A 52 -1.98 -25.16 -11.30
#